data_AF-A0A3D3T5S8-F1
#
_entry.id   AF-A0A3D3T5S8-F1
#
_cell.length_a   1.000
_cell.length_b   1.000
_cell.length_c   1.000
_cell.angle_alpha   90.00
_cell.angle_beta   90.00
_cell.angle_gamma   90.00
#
_symmetry.space_group_name_H-M   'P 1'
#
loop_
_entity.id
_entity.type
_entity.pdbx_description
1 polymer ?
#
loop_
_entity_poly.entity_id
_entity_poly.type
_entity_poly.pdbx_seq_one_letter_code
_entity_poly.pdbx_strand_id
1 'polypeptide(L)'
;MESMSNAPYLLNKARSGYRIGHGEMLDHMYIDGLQDAYSGGLMGAFAEQCADKYTFTREEQDAYALESLRRANAAIEEGKFVNEIEPVTVKSRKAETVVEIDEQPGNARPEKIPHLGPAFRENGTVTAANASSISDGAAALILTRQGVAEAKGLKPIAAIRGYTQFAR
;
A
#
# COMPACT_ATOMS: atom_id res chain seq x y z
N MET A 1 2.85 -10.12 -4.94
CA MET A 1 3.99 -9.26 -5.28
C MET A 1 3.43 -8.10 -6.04
N GLU A 2 3.77 -6.89 -5.62
CA GLU A 2 3.35 -5.65 -6.27
C GLU A 2 4.57 -4.76 -6.44
N SER A 3 4.63 -4.05 -7.57
CA SER A 3 5.58 -2.96 -7.74
C SER A 3 4.90 -1.78 -8.42
N MET A 4 4.30 -0.93 -7.59
CA MET A 4 3.59 0.26 -8.04
C MET A 4 4.54 1.28 -8.68
N SER A 5 5.80 1.36 -8.23
CA SER A 5 6.81 2.25 -8.81
C SER A 5 7.14 1.92 -10.26
N ASN A 6 6.92 0.68 -10.69
CA ASN A 6 7.19 0.21 -12.05
C ASN A 6 5.92 0.13 -12.92
N ALA A 7 4.78 0.65 -12.45
CA ALA A 7 3.56 0.69 -13.24
C ALA A 7 3.77 1.51 -14.54
N PRO A 8 3.43 0.96 -15.73
CA PRO A 8 3.61 1.67 -16.98
C PRO A 8 2.51 2.71 -17.22
N TYR A 9 2.71 3.53 -18.25
CA TYR A 9 1.61 4.28 -18.85
C TYR A 9 1.03 3.53 -20.06
N LEU A 10 -0.26 3.72 -20.31
CA LEU A 10 -1.04 3.00 -21.31
C LEU A 10 -1.63 3.94 -22.37
N LEU A 11 -1.72 3.45 -23.61
CA LEU A 11 -2.34 4.12 -24.75
C LEU A 11 -3.44 3.24 -25.34
N ASN A 12 -4.69 3.51 -24.98
CA ASN A 12 -5.84 2.64 -25.28
C ASN A 12 -6.13 2.44 -26.78
N LYS A 13 -5.75 3.39 -27.65
CA LYS A 13 -6.02 3.32 -29.10
C LYS A 13 -4.76 3.13 -29.94
N ALA A 14 -3.58 2.99 -29.34
CA ALA A 14 -2.33 2.87 -30.09
C ALA A 14 -2.32 1.67 -31.05
N ARG A 15 -2.98 0.56 -30.66
CA ARG A 15 -3.05 -0.66 -31.49
C ARG A 15 -3.91 -0.47 -32.73
N SER A 16 -5.07 0.18 -32.62
CA SER A 16 -6.00 0.39 -33.73
C SER A 16 -5.77 1.71 -34.49
N GLY A 17 -4.97 2.61 -33.94
CA GLY A 17 -4.62 3.92 -34.50
C GLY A 17 -5.55 5.04 -34.03
N TYR A 18 -4.97 6.21 -33.76
CA TYR A 18 -5.71 7.41 -33.32
C TYR A 18 -6.35 8.20 -34.47
N ARG A 19 -5.98 7.91 -35.72
CA ARG A 19 -6.41 8.62 -36.96
C ARG A 19 -6.04 10.11 -36.98
N ILE A 20 -6.75 10.97 -36.25
CA ILE A 20 -6.52 12.42 -36.17
C ILE A 20 -7.06 12.96 -34.83
N GLY A 21 -6.32 13.85 -34.16
CA GLY A 21 -6.70 14.46 -32.88
C GLY A 21 -5.84 14.01 -31.69
N HIS A 22 -6.11 14.58 -30.52
CA HIS A 22 -5.40 14.28 -29.28
C HIS A 22 -5.83 12.94 -28.66
N GLY A 23 -4.94 12.34 -27.89
CA GLY A 23 -5.18 11.13 -27.10
C GLY A 23 -4.67 11.31 -25.68
N GLU A 24 -5.26 10.55 -24.76
CA GLU A 24 -4.86 10.50 -23.36
C GLU A 24 -3.85 9.38 -23.13
N MET A 25 -2.88 9.66 -22.25
CA MET A 25 -1.95 8.67 -21.73
C MET A 25 -2.39 8.31 -20.32
N LEU A 26 -2.78 7.05 -20.13
CA LEU A 26 -3.39 6.58 -18.89
C LEU A 26 -2.32 6.05 -17.95
N ASP A 27 -2.40 6.40 -16.66
CA ASP A 27 -1.56 5.79 -15.63
C ASP A 27 -2.15 4.42 -15.25
N HIS A 28 -1.38 3.34 -15.45
CA HIS A 28 -1.81 1.97 -15.13
C HIS A 28 -2.16 1.79 -13.65
N MET A 29 -1.38 2.41 -12.75
CA MET A 29 -1.60 2.32 -11.31
C MET A 29 -2.96 2.92 -10.93
N TYR A 30 -3.34 4.00 -11.60
CA TYR A 30 -4.64 4.63 -11.38
C TYR A 30 -5.75 3.73 -11.87
N ILE A 31 -5.75 3.37 -13.16
CA ILE A 31 -6.90 2.71 -13.78
C ILE A 31 -7.12 1.27 -13.28
N ASP A 32 -6.06 0.54 -12.93
CA ASP A 32 -6.16 -0.89 -12.58
C ASP A 32 -6.00 -1.14 -11.08
N GLY A 33 -5.68 -0.12 -10.27
CA GLY A 33 -5.43 -0.28 -8.84
C GLY A 33 -6.12 0.73 -7.92
N LEU A 34 -6.19 2.01 -8.31
CA LEU A 34 -6.58 3.11 -7.40
C LEU A 34 -7.87 3.83 -7.81
N GLN A 35 -8.44 3.48 -8.95
CA GLN A 35 -9.69 4.04 -9.46
C GLN A 35 -10.80 3.00 -9.38
N ASP A 36 -11.98 3.43 -8.92
CA ASP A 36 -13.14 2.56 -8.92
C ASP A 36 -13.57 2.25 -10.35
N ALA A 37 -13.65 0.96 -10.68
CA ALA A 37 -13.94 0.49 -12.03
C ALA A 37 -15.36 0.86 -12.53
N TYR A 38 -16.27 1.21 -11.63
CA TYR A 38 -17.68 1.46 -11.97
C TYR A 38 -18.01 2.95 -12.06
N SER A 39 -17.52 3.74 -11.10
CA SER A 39 -17.82 5.17 -10.94
C SER A 39 -16.65 6.09 -11.29
N GLY A 40 -15.45 5.56 -11.50
CA GLY A 40 -14.28 6.32 -11.96
C GLY A 40 -13.65 7.24 -10.91
N GLY A 41 -14.09 7.20 -9.65
CA GLY A 41 -13.49 7.96 -8.55
C GLY A 41 -12.22 7.30 -8.00
N LEU A 42 -11.23 8.09 -7.59
CA LEU A 42 -10.06 7.58 -6.87
C LEU A 42 -10.46 7.04 -5.48
N MET A 43 -9.76 6.01 -5.00
CA MET A 43 -10.02 5.39 -3.69
C MET A 43 -10.07 6.41 -2.54
N GLY A 44 -9.23 7.46 -2.58
CA GLY A 44 -9.25 8.51 -1.57
C GLY A 44 -10.54 9.32 -1.48
N ALA A 45 -11.30 9.44 -2.58
CA ALA A 45 -12.64 10.06 -2.54
C ALA A 45 -13.64 9.21 -1.74
N PHE A 46 -13.49 7.88 -1.73
CA PHE A 46 -14.30 7.00 -0.90
C PHE A 46 -13.86 7.02 0.57
N ALA A 47 -12.57 7.25 0.83
CA ALA A 47 -12.09 7.52 2.19
C ALA A 47 -12.73 8.80 2.76
N GLU A 48 -12.84 9.85 1.95
CA GLU A 48 -13.58 11.08 2.32
C GLU A 48 -15.06 10.80 2.62
N GLN A 49 -15.75 10.03 1.77
CA GLN A 49 -17.15 9.63 2.03
C GLN A 49 -17.30 8.81 3.32
N CYS A 50 -16.31 7.97 3.62
CA CYS A 50 -16.26 7.19 4.86
C CYS A 50 -16.09 8.12 6.06
N ALA A 51 -15.16 9.07 5.99
CA ALA A 51 -14.93 10.08 7.02
C ALA A 51 -16.20 10.90 7.27
N ASP A 52 -16.87 11.38 6.22
CA ASP A 52 -18.13 12.13 6.34
C ASP A 52 -19.25 11.27 6.97
N LYS A 53 -19.39 10.01 6.54
CA LYS A 53 -20.44 9.10 7.01
C LYS A 53 -20.31 8.75 8.48
N TYR A 54 -19.10 8.50 8.95
CA TYR A 54 -18.81 8.13 10.33
C TYR A 54 -18.37 9.32 11.20
N THR A 55 -18.33 10.52 10.62
CA THR A 55 -17.95 11.76 11.28
C THR A 55 -16.52 11.71 11.87
N PHE A 56 -15.58 11.09 11.16
CA PHE A 56 -14.17 11.10 11.57
C PHE A 56 -13.56 12.47 11.31
N THR A 57 -13.03 13.09 12.34
CA THR A 57 -12.40 14.41 12.19
C THR A 57 -11.03 14.29 11.55
N ARG A 58 -10.51 15.42 11.06
CA ARG A 58 -9.13 15.51 10.56
C ARG A 58 -8.13 15.17 11.66
N GLU A 59 -8.37 15.67 12.87
CA GLU A 59 -7.50 15.49 14.03
C GLU A 59 -7.45 14.02 14.46
N GLU A 60 -8.57 13.30 14.41
CA GLU A 60 -8.62 11.86 14.71
C GLU A 60 -7.83 11.04 13.70
N GLN A 61 -7.97 11.37 12.41
CA GLN A 61 -7.22 10.70 11.33
C GLN A 61 -5.71 10.94 11.46
N ASP A 62 -5.30 12.19 11.72
CA ASP A 62 -3.88 12.53 11.91
C ASP A 62 -3.31 11.92 13.20
N ALA A 63 -4.07 11.89 14.29
CA ALA A 63 -3.66 11.23 15.53
C ALA A 63 -3.44 9.73 15.33
N TYR A 64 -4.32 9.07 14.57
CA TYR A 64 -4.14 7.66 14.21
C TYR A 64 -2.89 7.44 13.35
N ALA A 65 -2.67 8.29 12.35
CA ALA A 65 -1.48 8.22 11.50
C ALA A 65 -0.19 8.38 12.29
N LEU A 66 -0.14 9.36 13.22
CA LEU A 66 0.99 9.59 14.11
C LEU A 66 1.26 8.39 15.02
N GLU A 67 0.22 7.79 15.60
CA GLU A 67 0.36 6.60 16.46
C GLU A 67 0.80 5.38 15.65
N SER A 68 0.29 5.20 14.43
CA SER A 68 0.73 4.15 13.50
C SER A 68 2.22 4.29 13.18
N LEU A 69 2.67 5.50 12.86
CA LEU A 69 4.07 5.81 12.58
C LEU A 69 4.96 5.55 13.80
N ARG A 70 4.54 5.99 14.99
CA ARG A 70 5.26 5.73 16.24
C ARG A 70 5.44 4.23 16.49
N ARG A 71 4.39 3.43 16.28
CA ARG A 71 4.44 1.96 16.44
C ARG A 71 5.36 1.29 15.43
N ALA A 72 5.31 1.73 14.17
CA ALA A 72 6.16 1.20 13.11
C ALA A 72 7.65 1.46 13.41
N ASN A 73 8.00 2.71 13.75
CA ASN A 73 9.37 3.07 14.12
C ASN A 73 9.85 2.31 15.35
N ALA A 74 9.04 2.20 16.40
CA ALA A 74 9.38 1.40 17.58
C ALA A 74 9.61 -0.08 17.23
N ALA A 75 8.78 -0.67 16.35
CA ALA A 75 8.94 -2.05 15.93
C ALA A 75 10.22 -2.29 15.13
N ILE A 76 10.60 -1.33 14.27
CA ILE A 76 11.87 -1.35 13.54
C ILE A 76 13.05 -1.23 14.51
N GLU A 77 13.04 -0.25 15.41
CA GLU A 77 14.09 -0.02 16.42
C GLU A 77 14.28 -1.21 17.35
N GLU A 78 13.19 -1.87 17.74
CA GLU A 78 13.20 -3.06 18.60
C GLU A 78 13.51 -4.36 17.82
N GLY A 79 13.72 -4.29 16.50
CA GLY A 79 14.07 -5.44 15.66
C GLY A 79 12.94 -6.46 15.48
N LYS A 80 11.68 -6.06 15.65
CA LYS A 80 10.52 -6.97 15.60
C LYS A 80 10.29 -7.59 14.22
N PHE A 81 10.68 -6.89 13.15
CA PHE A 81 10.49 -7.36 11.77
C PHE A 81 11.66 -8.21 11.23
N VAL A 82 12.77 -8.33 11.96
CA VAL A 82 13.99 -9.01 11.50
C VAL A 82 13.72 -10.47 11.09
N ASN A 83 12.79 -11.15 11.75
CA ASN A 83 12.49 -12.56 11.46
C ASN A 83 11.52 -12.76 10.28
N GLU A 84 10.83 -11.71 9.84
CA GLU A 84 9.82 -11.78 8.77
C GLU A 84 10.23 -11.09 7.47
N ILE A 85 11.26 -10.23 7.51
CA ILE A 85 11.84 -9.59 6.32
C ILE A 85 12.98 -10.43 5.77
N GLU A 86 12.85 -10.85 4.51
CA GLU A 86 13.96 -11.39 3.72
C GLU A 86 14.68 -10.22 3.00
N PRO A 87 15.98 -9.98 3.24
CA PRO A 87 16.72 -8.90 2.59
C PRO A 87 16.73 -9.00 1.07
N VAL A 88 16.52 -7.87 0.39
CA VAL A 88 16.58 -7.76 -1.07
C VAL A 88 17.83 -6.99 -1.49
N THR A 89 18.75 -7.66 -2.19
CA THR A 89 19.94 -7.00 -2.75
C THR A 89 19.65 -6.41 -4.12
N VAL A 90 19.59 -5.08 -4.20
CA VAL A 90 19.44 -4.32 -5.44
C VAL A 90 20.81 -4.02 -6.03
N LYS A 91 21.07 -4.55 -7.23
CA LYS A 91 22.34 -4.37 -7.93
C LYS A 91 22.24 -3.29 -9.00
N SER A 92 23.09 -2.28 -8.92
CA SER A 92 23.31 -1.29 -9.97
C SER A 92 24.68 -1.48 -10.63
N ARG A 93 24.93 -0.80 -11.75
CA ARG A 93 26.26 -0.82 -12.40
C ARG A 93 27.40 -0.31 -11.52
N LYS A 94 27.10 0.50 -10.50
CA LYS A 94 28.09 1.21 -9.68
C LYS A 94 28.17 0.71 -8.23
N ALA A 95 27.10 0.09 -7.73
CA ALA A 95 26.96 -0.29 -6.33
C ALA A 95 25.88 -1.37 -6.15
N GLU A 96 26.00 -2.12 -5.07
CA GLU A 96 24.96 -2.99 -4.55
C GLU A 96 24.39 -2.36 -3.26
N THR A 97 23.08 -2.42 -3.09
CA THR A 97 22.37 -1.92 -1.91
C THR A 97 21.49 -3.04 -1.38
N VAL A 98 21.63 -3.36 -0.10
CA VAL A 98 20.76 -4.32 0.58
C VAL A 98 19.60 -3.55 1.21
N VAL A 99 18.38 -3.97 0.89
CA VAL A 99 17.15 -3.43 1.46
C VAL A 99 16.58 -4.48 2.42
N GLU A 100 16.64 -4.19 3.71
CA GLU A 100 16.22 -5.11 4.79
C GLU A 100 15.36 -4.43 5.88
N ILE A 101 15.04 -3.15 5.67
CA ILE A 101 14.25 -2.32 6.59
C ILE A 101 13.15 -1.64 5.78
N ASP A 102 11.92 -1.62 6.30
CA ASP A 102 10.82 -0.86 5.72
C ASP A 102 11.18 0.65 5.68
N GLU A 103 11.21 1.23 4.47
CA GLU A 103 11.73 2.60 4.30
C GLU A 103 10.76 3.68 4.80
N GLN A 104 9.46 3.43 4.64
CA GLN A 104 8.44 4.49 4.74
C GLN A 104 8.33 5.09 6.14
N PRO A 105 8.35 4.29 7.23
CA PRO A 105 8.35 4.85 8.59
C PRO A 105 9.56 5.76 8.88
N GLY A 106 10.75 5.39 8.40
CA GLY A 106 11.98 6.16 8.61
C GLY A 106 12.04 7.48 7.82
N ASN A 107 11.34 7.56 6.68
CA ASN A 107 11.29 8.74 5.83
C ASN A 107 10.19 9.74 6.22
N ALA A 108 9.28 9.35 7.11
CA ALA A 108 8.15 10.17 7.51
C ALA A 108 8.57 11.40 8.33
N ARG A 109 7.73 12.44 8.28
CA ARG A 109 7.91 13.71 9.00
C ARG A 109 6.71 14.00 9.91
N PRO A 110 6.68 13.43 11.13
CA PRO A 110 5.55 13.55 12.05
C PRO A 110 5.09 15.00 12.26
N GLU A 111 6.04 15.92 12.34
CA GLU A 111 5.81 17.34 12.56
C GLU A 111 5.04 18.03 11.43
N LYS A 112 5.07 17.46 10.22
CA LYS A 112 4.37 18.00 9.04
C LYS A 112 2.94 17.50 8.91
N ILE A 113 2.59 16.40 9.56
CA ILE A 113 1.28 15.72 9.38
C ILE A 113 0.10 16.67 9.61
N PRO A 114 0.03 17.46 10.71
CA PRO A 114 -1.09 18.38 10.95
C PRO A 114 -1.18 19.54 9.94
N HIS A 115 -0.12 19.79 9.17
CA HIS A 115 -0.03 20.91 8.25
C HIS A 115 -0.28 20.52 6.78
N LEU A 116 -0.48 19.24 6.50
CA LEU A 116 -0.75 18.79 5.13
C LEU A 116 -2.15 19.22 4.69
N GLY A 117 -2.23 19.69 3.45
CA GLY A 117 -3.49 19.95 2.78
C GLY A 117 -4.20 18.65 2.37
N PRO A 118 -5.52 18.71 2.12
CA PRO A 118 -6.28 17.56 1.66
C PRO A 118 -5.82 17.10 0.27
N ALA A 119 -5.81 15.78 0.06
CA ALA A 119 -5.27 15.16 -1.15
C ALA A 119 -6.33 14.84 -2.22
N PHE A 120 -7.60 14.66 -1.84
CA PHE A 120 -8.61 14.09 -2.73
C PHE A 120 -9.83 14.98 -3.01
N ARG A 121 -10.07 16.01 -2.19
CA ARG A 121 -11.09 17.03 -2.43
C ARG A 121 -10.77 18.34 -1.71
N GLU A 122 -11.34 19.44 -2.19
CA GLU A 122 -11.31 20.71 -1.46
C GLU A 122 -12.01 20.57 -0.10
N ASN A 123 -11.41 21.12 0.96
CA ASN A 123 -11.89 21.03 2.34
C ASN A 123 -12.07 19.58 2.87
N GLY A 124 -11.38 18.61 2.27
CA GLY A 124 -11.35 17.23 2.74
C GLY A 124 -10.53 17.02 4.01
N THR A 125 -10.63 15.83 4.60
CA THR A 125 -9.87 15.43 5.78
C THR A 125 -8.71 14.49 5.46
N VAL A 126 -8.76 13.82 4.31
CA VAL A 126 -7.76 12.83 3.92
C VAL A 126 -6.56 13.52 3.28
N THR A 127 -5.37 13.21 3.78
CA THR A 127 -4.08 13.78 3.36
C THR A 127 -3.11 12.68 2.94
N ALA A 128 -1.98 13.09 2.37
CA ALA A 128 -0.90 12.16 2.03
C ALA A 128 -0.29 11.44 3.26
N ALA A 129 -0.47 11.94 4.48
CA ALA A 129 0.07 11.31 5.69
C ALA A 129 -0.91 10.41 6.44
N ASN A 130 -2.22 10.64 6.29
CA ASN A 130 -3.25 9.81 6.91
C ASN A 130 -3.91 8.81 5.93
N ALA A 131 -3.37 8.73 4.72
CA ALA A 131 -3.62 7.67 3.75
C ALA A 131 -2.36 6.79 3.58
N SER A 132 -2.54 5.55 3.12
CA SER A 132 -1.43 4.65 2.81
C SER A 132 -0.62 5.13 1.60
N SER A 133 0.69 4.90 1.62
CA SER A 133 1.60 5.23 0.52
C SER A 133 1.47 4.26 -0.66
N ILE A 134 1.97 4.71 -1.80
CA ILE A 134 2.35 3.85 -2.93
C ILE A 134 3.62 3.10 -2.53
N SER A 135 3.61 1.77 -2.65
CA SER A 135 4.66 0.91 -2.09
C SER A 135 4.98 -0.26 -3.01
N ASP A 136 6.22 -0.73 -2.93
CA ASP A 136 6.69 -1.94 -3.61
C ASP A 136 6.94 -3.04 -2.57
N GLY A 137 6.52 -4.28 -2.86
CA GLY A 137 6.73 -5.38 -1.90
C GLY A 137 6.16 -6.73 -2.31
N ALA A 138 6.62 -7.78 -1.63
CA ALA A 138 6.08 -9.13 -1.76
C ALA A 138 6.07 -9.84 -0.41
N ALA A 139 5.02 -10.63 -0.17
CA ALA A 139 4.92 -11.54 0.96
C ALA A 139 4.48 -12.92 0.45
N ALA A 140 4.99 -13.98 1.06
CA ALA A 140 4.65 -15.36 0.72
C ALA A 140 4.53 -16.22 1.98
N LEU A 141 3.62 -17.21 1.92
CA LEU A 141 3.36 -18.15 3.02
C LEU A 141 3.35 -19.57 2.45
N ILE A 142 3.95 -20.53 3.16
CA ILE A 142 3.84 -21.95 2.84
C ILE A 142 2.68 -22.54 3.63
N LEU A 143 1.69 -23.07 2.91
CA LEU A 143 0.54 -23.72 3.50
C LEU A 143 0.64 -25.23 3.34
N THR A 144 0.26 -25.96 4.38
CA THR A 144 0.15 -27.42 4.34
C THR A 144 -0.96 -27.89 5.27
N ARG A 145 -1.42 -29.12 5.06
CA ARG A 145 -2.35 -29.77 6.00
C ARG A 145 -1.62 -30.12 7.29
N GLN A 146 -2.29 -30.00 8.43
CA GLN A 146 -1.72 -30.34 9.73
C GLN A 146 -1.12 -31.76 9.76
N GLY A 147 -1.87 -32.78 9.28
CA GLY A 147 -1.35 -34.15 9.24
C GLY A 147 -0.12 -34.35 8.34
N VAL A 148 0.05 -33.52 7.30
CA VAL A 148 1.27 -33.55 6.46
C VAL A 148 2.45 -32.92 7.19
N ALA A 149 2.21 -31.83 7.94
CA ALA A 149 3.24 -31.24 8.78
C ALA A 149 3.72 -32.23 9.86
N GLU A 150 2.78 -32.89 10.55
CA GLU A 150 3.07 -33.91 11.56
C GLU A 150 3.88 -35.08 10.98
N ALA A 151 3.44 -35.66 9.86
CA ALA A 151 4.13 -36.77 9.20
C ALA A 151 5.55 -36.41 8.72
N LYS A 152 5.81 -35.14 8.42
CA LYS A 152 7.11 -34.64 7.98
C LYS A 152 7.94 -34.01 9.11
N GLY A 153 7.45 -34.00 10.35
CA GLY A 153 8.14 -33.35 11.48
C GLY A 153 8.28 -31.83 11.35
N LEU A 154 7.43 -31.18 10.54
CA LEU A 154 7.41 -29.72 10.39
C LEU A 154 6.70 -29.09 11.60
N LYS A 155 7.10 -27.87 11.98
CA LYS A 155 6.48 -27.09 13.06
C LYS A 155 5.69 -25.91 12.48
N PRO A 156 4.36 -26.02 12.30
CA PRO A 156 3.53 -24.90 11.87
C PRO A 156 3.59 -23.75 12.88
N ILE A 157 3.62 -22.50 12.38
CA ILE A 157 3.63 -21.30 13.24
C ILE A 157 2.21 -20.75 13.52
N ALA A 158 1.22 -21.17 12.73
CA ALA A 158 -0.17 -20.75 12.86
C ALA A 158 -1.12 -21.79 12.22
N ALA A 159 -2.42 -21.68 12.53
CA ALA A 159 -3.48 -22.49 11.92
C ALA A 159 -4.62 -21.59 11.44
N ILE A 160 -5.04 -21.75 10.18
CA ILE A 160 -6.20 -21.05 9.63
C ILE A 160 -7.47 -21.74 10.15
N ARG A 161 -8.21 -21.07 11.03
CA ARG A 161 -9.45 -21.61 11.64
C ARG A 161 -10.71 -21.33 10.84
N GLY A 162 -10.70 -20.28 10.05
CA GLY A 162 -11.81 -19.89 9.19
C GLY A 162 -11.47 -18.61 8.43
N TYR A 163 -12.17 -18.39 7.34
CA TYR A 163 -12.19 -17.13 6.61
C TYR A 163 -13.60 -16.94 6.06
N THR A 164 -14.00 -15.68 5.87
CA THR A 164 -15.23 -15.33 5.15
C THR A 164 -14.90 -14.21 4.17
N GLN A 165 -15.63 -14.18 3.07
CA GLN A 165 -15.53 -13.09 2.10
C GLN A 165 -16.94 -12.72 1.69
N PHE A 166 -17.19 -11.42 1.57
CA PHE A 166 -18.44 -10.87 1.04
C PHE A 166 -18.07 -9.99 -0.14
N ALA A 167 -18.51 -10.39 -1.34
CA ALA A 167 -18.51 -9.54 -2.52
C ALA A 167 -19.99 -9.25 -2.84
N ARG A 168 -20.31 -7.99 -3.08
CA ARG A 168 -21.65 -7.59 -3.57
C ARG A 168 -21.76 -7.82 -5.06
#